data_AF-A0AAD8BZW6-F1
#
_entry.id   AF-A0AAD8BZW6-F1
#
_cell.length_a   1.000
_cell.length_b   1.000
_cell.length_c   1.000
_cell.angle_alpha   90.00
_cell.angle_beta   90.00
_cell.angle_gamma   90.00
#
_symmetry.space_group_name_H-M   'P 1'
#
loop_
_entity.id
_entity.type
_entity.pdbx_description
1 polymer ?
#
loop_
_entity_poly.entity_id
_entity_poly.type
_entity_poly.pdbx_seq_one_letter_code
_entity_poly.pdbx_strand_id
1 'polypeptide(L)'
;KGPCSFPEHWRGRWFQQGMGEIEVTNINMTEHGHCVSHDGNNKYLLLNRAKMCYVCLVMTSKHHNLIQYKKSYCVASDTIQEVCGMITGDFPLITMIKVNGAPIQCPLHGQYEYSYTNGSELACNHPQSSIHTCADNSKVLFHFQKCPHISNSHEKTVTFQCLATWETGGDNYMYGRFSGPHLTSKESQYRCFMYSIYGSGGSMSMTADSSCQGLQSPSIGMNVFTLAHKIDKVRQTRCNFPNYFSDIYEWRDVNSRHKLVVSKRLELLEIMDILEPSFASRNTQARAEMRLKLVCIGESSTINTGSAKSVQILTYATDDKCESNYRCIRITHRVNKLIELQIGKSYDTPDNACSNVNFDKVKKQILLPFDSPPRPCPVKGIFNYVHKKNSCSGRLEIGCSRDSEIVVDTKCVGSETADILQCYANWTENNNLYMIAGRVDDLRKSADCLVYRSVPNGHELEADPNCASERVIVLGHPIDFNIKSHIKTCSASSTRTAPVSPAQSQESKETGIYDTNAKNSGHPSSELENPSTGIINADSENKSSCMKSISFAILVGLALNHLCSLILR
;
A
#
# COMPACT_ATOMS: atom_id res chain seq x y z
N LYS A 1 -13.11 6.24 40.87
CA LYS A 1 -13.52 5.51 39.64
C LYS A 1 -13.63 6.55 38.53
N GLY A 2 -12.93 6.35 37.41
CA GLY A 2 -13.00 7.29 36.28
C GLY A 2 -14.39 7.30 35.63
N PRO A 3 -14.67 8.29 34.76
CA PRO A 3 -15.92 8.32 33.99
C PRO A 3 -16.02 7.09 33.06
N CYS A 4 -17.22 6.52 32.90
CA CYS A 4 -17.48 5.41 31.99
C CYS A 4 -17.18 5.84 30.55
N SER A 5 -16.19 5.21 29.91
CA SER A 5 -15.84 5.53 28.52
C SER A 5 -15.44 4.31 27.71
N PHE A 6 -15.86 4.29 26.44
CA PHE A 6 -15.43 3.31 25.46
C PHE A 6 -13.99 3.56 24.97
N PRO A 7 -13.22 2.49 24.67
CA PRO A 7 -11.88 2.59 24.12
C PRO A 7 -11.81 3.43 22.83
N GLU A 8 -10.71 4.14 22.63
CA GLU A 8 -10.53 5.04 21.47
C GLU A 8 -10.63 4.31 20.13
N HIS A 9 -10.04 3.12 20.01
CA HIS A 9 -10.06 2.34 18.77
C HIS A 9 -11.46 1.84 18.37
N TRP A 10 -12.41 1.78 19.32
CA TRP A 10 -13.81 1.45 19.04
C TRP A 10 -14.60 2.64 18.49
N ARG A 11 -14.08 3.86 18.58
CA ARG A 11 -14.80 5.04 18.12
C ARG A 11 -14.98 5.04 16.60
N GLY A 12 -16.12 5.55 16.16
CA GLY A 12 -16.49 5.70 14.76
C GLY A 12 -17.75 4.92 14.40
N ARG A 13 -17.94 4.70 13.09
CA ARG A 13 -19.13 4.05 12.53
C ARG A 13 -18.91 2.56 12.33
N TRP A 14 -19.88 1.79 12.79
CA TRP A 14 -19.95 0.34 12.71
C TRP A 14 -21.22 -0.09 12.00
N PHE A 15 -21.24 -1.29 11.45
CA PHE A 15 -22.39 -1.88 10.80
C PHE A 15 -22.78 -3.18 11.52
N GLN A 16 -24.07 -3.38 11.74
CA GLN A 16 -24.65 -4.56 12.34
C GLN A 16 -25.86 -5.05 11.52
N GLN A 17 -25.95 -6.35 11.29
CA GLN A 17 -27.11 -6.98 10.65
C GLN A 17 -28.42 -6.59 11.36
N GLY A 18 -29.41 -6.13 10.59
CA GLY A 18 -30.75 -5.78 11.08
C GLY A 18 -30.86 -4.46 11.87
N MET A 19 -29.74 -3.85 12.28
CA MET A 19 -29.73 -2.54 12.96
C MET A 19 -29.11 -1.43 12.09
N GLY A 20 -28.33 -1.77 11.06
CA GLY A 20 -27.72 -0.79 10.16
C GLY A 20 -26.44 -0.19 10.75
N GLU A 21 -26.23 1.12 10.55
CA GLU A 21 -25.05 1.82 11.07
C GLU A 21 -25.22 2.20 12.54
N ILE A 22 -24.25 1.79 13.37
CA ILE A 22 -24.14 2.14 14.79
C ILE A 22 -22.95 3.07 14.96
N GLU A 23 -23.18 4.26 15.50
CA GLU A 23 -22.12 5.18 15.88
C GLU A 23 -21.69 4.92 17.33
N VAL A 24 -20.38 4.76 17.52
CA VAL A 24 -19.76 4.58 18.83
C VAL A 24 -18.89 5.81 19.12
N THR A 25 -19.25 6.55 20.16
CA THR A 25 -18.46 7.67 20.68
C THR A 25 -17.67 7.24 21.92
N ASN A 26 -17.06 8.18 22.63
CA ASN A 26 -16.42 7.87 23.91
C ASN A 26 -17.40 7.45 25.00
N ILE A 27 -18.68 7.83 24.93
CA ILE A 27 -19.66 7.55 26.01
C ILE A 27 -21.01 7.02 25.52
N ASN A 28 -21.28 7.01 24.22
CA ASN A 28 -22.58 6.61 23.69
C ASN A 28 -22.40 5.61 22.56
N MET A 29 -23.33 4.67 22.47
CA MET A 29 -23.46 3.73 21.36
C MET A 29 -24.90 3.82 20.86
N THR A 30 -25.07 4.31 19.63
CA THR A 30 -26.40 4.52 19.02
C THR A 30 -27.22 3.22 19.08
N GLU A 31 -28.53 3.33 19.27
CA GLU A 31 -29.47 2.22 19.54
C GLU A 31 -29.29 1.45 20.86
N HIS A 32 -28.14 1.57 21.54
CA HIS A 32 -27.86 0.88 22.79
C HIS A 32 -28.00 1.79 24.01
N GLY A 33 -27.37 2.97 24.00
CA GLY A 33 -27.47 3.96 25.08
C GLY A 33 -26.13 4.55 25.54
N HIS A 34 -26.20 5.28 26.65
CA HIS A 34 -25.06 6.00 27.23
C HIS A 34 -24.36 5.16 28.30
N CYS A 35 -23.04 5.03 28.22
CA CYS A 35 -22.17 4.39 29.20
C CYS A 35 -22.34 5.06 30.57
N VAL A 36 -22.82 4.33 31.58
CA VAL A 36 -22.96 4.82 32.96
C VAL A 36 -21.93 4.21 33.90
N SER A 37 -21.57 2.95 33.69
CA SER A 37 -20.60 2.21 34.51
C SER A 37 -19.93 1.11 33.68
N HIS A 38 -18.71 0.73 34.04
CA HIS A 38 -18.00 -0.40 33.45
C HIS A 38 -17.25 -1.17 34.54
N ASP A 39 -16.99 -2.45 34.31
CA ASP A 39 -16.32 -3.32 35.31
C ASP A 39 -14.79 -3.26 35.27
N GLY A 40 -14.23 -2.44 34.38
CA GLY A 40 -12.78 -2.35 34.12
C GLY A 40 -12.24 -3.36 33.12
N ASN A 41 -13.03 -4.37 32.74
CA ASN A 41 -12.66 -5.40 31.78
C ASN A 41 -13.45 -5.19 30.49
N ASN A 42 -14.54 -5.92 30.34
CA ASN A 42 -15.30 -5.99 29.09
C ASN A 42 -16.80 -5.80 29.27
N LYS A 43 -17.26 -5.50 30.49
CA LYS A 43 -18.67 -5.29 30.78
C LYS A 43 -18.95 -3.80 30.88
N TYR A 44 -19.95 -3.35 30.14
CA TYR A 44 -20.39 -1.96 30.07
C TYR A 44 -21.87 -1.90 30.37
N LEU A 45 -22.27 -1.07 31.32
CA LEU A 45 -23.66 -0.77 31.60
C LEU A 45 -24.05 0.52 30.88
N LEU A 46 -25.10 0.44 30.07
CA LEU A 46 -25.60 1.53 29.24
C LEU A 46 -27.02 1.90 29.67
N LEU A 47 -27.28 3.20 29.83
CA LEU A 47 -28.61 3.76 30.02
C LEU A 47 -29.25 4.06 28.65
N ASN A 48 -30.34 3.35 28.34
CA ASN A 48 -31.20 3.67 27.21
C ASN A 48 -32.23 4.71 27.65
N ARG A 49 -32.01 5.97 27.28
CA ARG A 49 -32.89 7.09 27.66
C ARG A 49 -34.26 7.03 27.02
N ALA A 50 -34.39 6.43 25.83
CA ALA A 50 -35.69 6.30 25.16
C ALA A 50 -36.60 5.30 25.87
N LYS A 51 -36.03 4.22 26.41
CA LYS A 51 -36.77 3.17 27.13
C LYS A 51 -36.71 3.31 28.66
N MET A 52 -35.97 4.30 29.17
CA MET A 52 -35.74 4.54 30.59
C MET A 52 -35.30 3.26 31.35
N CYS A 53 -34.30 2.57 30.80
CA CYS A 53 -33.78 1.31 31.36
C CYS A 53 -32.28 1.15 31.14
N TYR A 54 -31.68 0.20 31.83
CA TYR A 54 -30.30 -0.19 31.70
C TYR A 54 -30.14 -1.49 30.93
N VAL A 55 -29.05 -1.56 30.17
CA VAL A 55 -28.64 -2.71 29.38
C VAL A 55 -27.15 -2.95 29.63
N CYS A 56 -26.77 -4.19 29.89
CA CYS A 56 -25.37 -4.59 29.91
C CYS A 56 -24.91 -5.06 28.53
N LEU A 57 -23.71 -4.63 28.13
CA LEU A 57 -22.96 -5.18 27.00
C LEU A 57 -21.70 -5.88 27.52
N VAL A 58 -21.52 -7.15 27.15
CA VAL A 58 -20.27 -7.90 27.36
C VAL A 58 -19.53 -7.93 26.03
N MET A 59 -18.53 -7.07 25.89
CA MET A 59 -17.83 -6.79 24.65
C MET A 59 -16.62 -7.71 24.46
N THR A 60 -16.25 -7.99 23.22
CA THR A 60 -15.05 -8.77 22.87
C THR A 60 -14.50 -8.22 21.56
N SER A 61 -13.29 -7.63 21.62
CA SER A 61 -12.59 -7.16 20.43
C SER A 61 -11.86 -8.33 19.79
N LYS A 62 -12.26 -8.74 18.58
CA LYS A 62 -11.59 -9.82 17.83
C LYS A 62 -10.55 -9.28 16.86
N HIS A 63 -10.80 -8.10 16.29
CA HIS A 63 -9.91 -7.42 15.36
C HIS A 63 -10.15 -5.90 15.41
N HIS A 64 -9.23 -5.07 14.92
CA HIS A 64 -9.40 -3.60 14.92
C HIS A 64 -10.62 -3.12 14.12
N ASN A 65 -11.09 -3.94 13.16
CA ASN A 65 -12.29 -3.70 12.38
C ASN A 65 -13.50 -4.52 12.86
N LEU A 66 -13.36 -5.46 13.81
CA LEU A 66 -14.43 -6.39 14.17
C LEU A 66 -14.57 -6.55 15.69
N ILE A 67 -15.76 -6.24 16.18
CA ILE A 67 -16.14 -6.35 17.58
C ILE A 67 -17.32 -7.31 17.68
N GLN A 68 -17.32 -8.16 18.70
CA GLN A 68 -18.44 -9.00 19.05
C GLN A 68 -18.92 -8.66 20.46
N TYR A 69 -20.22 -8.81 20.73
CA TYR A 69 -20.75 -8.58 22.06
C TYR A 69 -22.02 -9.38 22.34
N LYS A 70 -22.28 -9.61 23.62
CA LYS A 70 -23.58 -10.10 24.11
C LYS A 70 -24.30 -8.96 24.84
N LYS A 71 -25.62 -8.95 24.79
CA LYS A 71 -26.46 -7.88 25.33
C LYS A 71 -27.53 -8.45 26.26
N SER A 72 -27.69 -7.87 27.45
CA SER A 72 -28.77 -8.22 28.37
C SER A 72 -30.12 -7.67 27.89
N TYR A 73 -31.18 -8.11 28.55
CA TYR A 73 -32.47 -7.43 28.48
C TYR A 73 -32.39 -6.01 29.08
N CYS A 74 -33.35 -5.18 28.70
CA CYS A 74 -33.56 -3.83 29.19
C CYS A 74 -34.32 -3.89 30.53
N VAL A 75 -33.67 -3.49 31.62
CA VAL A 75 -34.18 -3.63 33.00
C VAL A 75 -34.03 -2.33 33.79
N ALA A 76 -34.80 -2.16 34.87
CA ALA A 76 -34.78 -0.93 35.67
C ALA A 76 -33.57 -0.81 36.61
N SER A 77 -32.92 -1.93 36.96
CA SER A 77 -31.74 -1.93 37.84
C SER A 77 -30.55 -1.24 37.17
N ASP A 78 -29.85 -0.39 37.92
CA ASP A 78 -28.65 0.33 37.52
C ASP A 78 -27.35 -0.35 37.99
N THR A 79 -27.46 -1.56 38.56
CA THR A 79 -26.31 -2.28 39.12
C THR A 79 -25.67 -3.18 38.08
N ILE A 80 -24.44 -2.87 37.67
CA ILE A 80 -23.73 -3.60 36.61
C ILE A 80 -23.61 -5.11 36.90
N GLN A 81 -23.38 -5.52 38.14
CA GLN A 81 -23.28 -6.94 38.52
C GLN A 81 -24.61 -7.68 38.30
N GLU A 82 -25.73 -7.05 38.63
CA GLU A 82 -27.06 -7.63 38.48
C GLU A 82 -27.42 -7.73 36.99
N VAL A 83 -27.33 -6.63 36.26
CA VAL A 83 -27.72 -6.57 34.85
C VAL A 83 -26.82 -7.44 33.97
N CYS A 84 -25.50 -7.40 34.19
CA CYS A 84 -24.57 -8.26 33.44
C CYS A 84 -24.59 -9.71 33.91
N GLY A 85 -25.02 -9.98 35.14
CA GLY A 85 -25.17 -11.35 35.67
C GLY A 85 -26.29 -12.13 34.97
N MET A 86 -27.24 -11.44 34.33
CA MET A 86 -28.29 -12.05 33.53
C MET A 86 -27.79 -12.64 32.20
N ILE A 87 -26.61 -12.24 31.72
CA ILE A 87 -26.08 -12.70 30.43
C ILE A 87 -25.45 -14.07 30.61
N THR A 88 -26.15 -15.09 30.13
CA THR A 88 -25.72 -16.49 30.15
C THR A 88 -25.05 -16.92 28.82
N GLY A 89 -24.56 -18.16 28.77
CA GLY A 89 -23.81 -18.71 27.63
C GLY A 89 -24.61 -18.79 26.32
N ASP A 90 -25.92 -18.92 26.41
CA ASP A 90 -26.89 -19.01 25.32
C ASP A 90 -27.29 -17.66 24.71
N PHE A 91 -26.98 -16.54 25.37
CA PHE A 91 -27.24 -15.22 24.79
C PHE A 91 -26.52 -15.07 23.45
N PRO A 92 -27.19 -14.51 22.43
CA PRO A 92 -26.65 -14.43 21.08
C PRO A 92 -25.42 -13.53 21.04
N LEU A 93 -24.39 -13.99 20.33
CA LEU A 93 -23.19 -13.22 20.08
C LEU A 93 -23.41 -12.34 18.85
N ILE A 94 -23.45 -11.03 19.04
CA ILE A 94 -23.72 -10.06 17.98
C ILE A 94 -22.39 -9.58 17.43
N THR A 95 -22.25 -9.51 16.11
CA THR A 95 -21.04 -9.03 15.43
C THR A 95 -21.26 -7.65 14.83
N MET A 96 -20.28 -6.77 14.99
CA MET A 96 -20.21 -5.46 14.36
C MET A 96 -18.90 -5.31 13.58
N ILE A 97 -19.00 -4.71 12.38
CA ILE A 97 -17.85 -4.40 11.52
C ILE A 97 -17.68 -2.90 11.33
N LYS A 98 -16.45 -2.40 11.38
CA LYS A 98 -16.14 -0.97 11.16
C LYS A 98 -16.40 -0.59 9.70
N VAL A 99 -17.26 0.41 9.46
CA VAL A 99 -17.69 0.80 8.10
C VAL A 99 -16.52 1.27 7.24
N ASN A 100 -15.63 2.06 7.83
CA ASN A 100 -14.41 2.57 7.18
C ASN A 100 -13.16 1.81 7.66
N GLY A 101 -13.31 0.52 7.95
CA GLY A 101 -12.20 -0.33 8.36
C GLY A 101 -11.13 -0.42 7.26
N ALA A 102 -9.85 -0.29 7.64
CA ALA A 102 -8.75 -0.48 6.71
C ALA A 102 -8.73 -1.95 6.25
N PRO A 103 -8.75 -2.25 4.94
CA PRO A 103 -8.68 -3.62 4.46
C PRO A 103 -7.40 -4.32 4.90
N ILE A 104 -7.47 -5.64 5.08
CA ILE A 104 -6.33 -6.47 5.47
C ILE A 104 -6.05 -7.50 4.38
N GLN A 105 -4.84 -8.06 4.39
CA GLN A 105 -4.48 -9.16 3.50
C GLN A 105 -5.39 -10.38 3.71
N CYS A 106 -5.89 -10.96 2.62
CA CYS A 106 -6.66 -12.18 2.65
C CYS A 106 -5.76 -13.41 2.95
N PRO A 107 -6.27 -14.42 3.68
CA PRO A 107 -5.54 -15.67 3.95
C PRO A 107 -5.57 -16.66 2.78
N LEU A 108 -5.80 -16.17 1.56
CA LEU A 108 -5.86 -16.95 0.32
C LEU A 108 -4.65 -16.55 -0.53
N HIS A 109 -3.92 -17.55 -1.03
CA HIS A 109 -2.72 -17.34 -1.83
C HIS A 109 -2.80 -18.09 -3.15
N GLY A 110 -2.65 -17.38 -4.26
CA GLY A 110 -2.64 -17.97 -5.59
C GLY A 110 -4.03 -18.18 -6.18
N GLN A 111 -4.18 -19.25 -6.95
CA GLN A 111 -5.43 -19.58 -7.63
C GLN A 111 -5.96 -20.92 -7.14
N TYR A 112 -7.26 -20.99 -6.96
CA TYR A 112 -7.95 -22.20 -6.55
C TYR A 112 -9.04 -22.52 -7.56
N GLU A 113 -9.19 -23.80 -7.87
CA GLU A 113 -10.43 -24.33 -8.42
C GLU A 113 -11.28 -24.82 -7.25
N TYR A 114 -12.60 -24.66 -7.34
CA TYR A 114 -13.47 -25.05 -6.26
C TYR A 114 -14.84 -25.55 -6.70
N SER A 115 -15.39 -26.43 -5.86
CA SER A 115 -16.81 -26.76 -5.85
C SER A 115 -17.51 -26.03 -4.70
N TYR A 116 -18.83 -25.80 -4.84
CA TYR A 116 -19.61 -25.08 -3.83
C TYR A 116 -21.03 -25.64 -3.68
N THR A 117 -21.63 -25.55 -2.50
CA THR A 117 -23.01 -26.03 -2.26
C THR A 117 -24.08 -24.94 -2.43
N ASN A 118 -23.80 -23.67 -2.14
CA ASN A 118 -24.78 -22.56 -2.21
C ASN A 118 -26.17 -22.91 -1.60
N GLY A 119 -26.20 -23.63 -0.47
CA GLY A 119 -27.43 -24.09 0.18
C GLY A 119 -28.14 -25.30 -0.47
N SER A 120 -27.58 -25.88 -1.53
CA SER A 120 -28.03 -27.13 -2.14
C SER A 120 -27.41 -28.34 -1.44
N GLU A 121 -28.13 -29.47 -1.41
CA GLU A 121 -27.63 -30.77 -0.93
C GLU A 121 -26.52 -31.32 -1.83
N LEU A 122 -26.56 -31.00 -3.12
CA LEU A 122 -25.55 -31.38 -4.10
C LEU A 122 -24.56 -30.22 -4.32
N ALA A 123 -23.27 -30.55 -4.39
CA ALA A 123 -22.22 -29.57 -4.68
C ALA A 123 -22.09 -29.31 -6.20
N CYS A 124 -22.02 -28.04 -6.58
CA CYS A 124 -21.67 -27.61 -7.93
C CYS A 124 -20.17 -27.83 -8.14
N ASN A 125 -19.83 -28.90 -8.88
CA ASN A 125 -18.47 -29.34 -9.12
C ASN A 125 -18.12 -29.46 -10.63
N HIS A 126 -19.07 -29.20 -11.53
CA HIS A 126 -18.78 -29.19 -12.96
C HIS A 126 -19.71 -28.23 -13.73
N PRO A 127 -19.16 -27.23 -14.44
CA PRO A 127 -17.73 -26.86 -14.50
C PRO A 127 -17.20 -26.32 -13.16
N GLN A 128 -15.88 -26.45 -12.95
CA GLN A 128 -15.23 -25.98 -11.72
C GLN A 128 -15.22 -24.45 -11.65
N SER A 129 -15.58 -23.91 -10.50
CA SER A 129 -15.48 -22.48 -10.22
C SER A 129 -14.05 -22.11 -9.85
N SER A 130 -13.68 -20.83 -9.90
CA SER A 130 -12.29 -20.41 -9.63
C SER A 130 -12.16 -19.19 -8.72
N ILE A 131 -11.11 -19.18 -7.91
CA ILE A 131 -10.70 -18.06 -7.05
C ILE A 131 -9.37 -17.53 -7.57
N HIS A 132 -9.28 -16.21 -7.77
CA HIS A 132 -8.06 -15.54 -8.19
C HIS A 132 -7.68 -14.47 -7.17
N THR A 133 -6.48 -14.55 -6.58
CA THR A 133 -5.94 -13.44 -5.79
C THR A 133 -5.64 -12.24 -6.68
N CYS A 134 -6.05 -11.06 -6.26
CA CYS A 134 -5.85 -9.82 -7.02
C CYS A 134 -4.44 -9.26 -6.81
N ALA A 135 -4.08 -8.20 -7.55
CA ALA A 135 -2.89 -7.43 -7.21
C ALA A 135 -3.01 -6.95 -5.76
N ASP A 136 -4.09 -6.24 -5.41
CA ASP A 136 -4.42 -5.91 -4.03
C ASP A 136 -4.61 -7.19 -3.18
N ASN A 137 -3.67 -7.45 -2.27
CA ASN A 137 -3.71 -8.63 -1.38
C ASN A 137 -4.92 -8.64 -0.44
N SER A 138 -5.63 -7.52 -0.29
CA SER A 138 -6.87 -7.47 0.47
C SER A 138 -8.08 -7.96 -0.32
N LYS A 139 -7.93 -8.24 -1.62
CA LYS A 139 -9.00 -8.64 -2.51
C LYS A 139 -8.74 -10.00 -3.16
N VAL A 140 -9.82 -10.74 -3.34
CA VAL A 140 -9.85 -11.98 -4.11
C VAL A 140 -11.08 -11.98 -5.01
N LEU A 141 -10.94 -12.48 -6.23
CA LEU A 141 -12.04 -12.60 -7.19
C LEU A 141 -12.60 -14.02 -7.15
N PHE A 142 -13.89 -14.14 -6.90
CA PHE A 142 -14.64 -15.38 -7.01
C PHE A 142 -15.36 -15.41 -8.35
N HIS A 143 -15.07 -16.41 -9.16
CA HIS A 143 -15.78 -16.72 -10.38
C HIS A 143 -16.59 -18.00 -10.17
N PHE A 144 -17.90 -17.85 -10.06
CA PHE A 144 -18.86 -18.94 -9.91
C PHE A 144 -19.29 -19.43 -11.29
N GLN A 145 -19.28 -20.75 -11.46
CA GLN A 145 -19.81 -21.42 -12.64
C GLN A 145 -21.25 -21.89 -12.41
N LYS A 146 -22.03 -21.97 -13.50
CA LYS A 146 -23.37 -22.57 -13.50
C LYS A 146 -23.25 -24.08 -13.75
N CYS A 147 -23.76 -24.88 -12.83
CA CYS A 147 -23.82 -26.33 -12.96
C CYS A 147 -25.16 -26.78 -13.56
N PRO A 148 -25.17 -27.64 -14.61
CA PRO A 148 -26.39 -28.10 -15.27
C PRO A 148 -27.43 -28.76 -14.35
N HIS A 149 -26.97 -29.38 -13.26
CA HIS A 149 -27.80 -30.18 -12.34
C HIS A 149 -28.26 -29.44 -11.08
N ILE A 150 -27.92 -28.14 -10.95
CA ILE A 150 -28.19 -27.36 -9.75
C ILE A 150 -28.90 -26.07 -10.15
N SER A 151 -30.21 -26.00 -9.89
CA SER A 151 -31.11 -24.95 -10.36
C SER A 151 -30.73 -23.56 -9.85
N ASN A 152 -30.19 -23.46 -8.63
CA ASN A 152 -29.77 -22.22 -7.98
C ASN A 152 -28.28 -21.88 -8.21
N SER A 153 -27.61 -22.59 -9.12
CA SER A 153 -26.27 -22.24 -9.57
C SER A 153 -26.35 -21.22 -10.70
N HIS A 154 -25.53 -20.19 -10.63
CA HIS A 154 -25.51 -19.10 -11.60
C HIS A 154 -24.07 -18.72 -11.89
N GLU A 155 -23.81 -18.41 -13.15
CA GLU A 155 -22.54 -17.83 -13.54
C GLU A 155 -22.47 -16.39 -13.04
N LYS A 156 -21.51 -16.09 -12.17
CA LYS A 156 -21.31 -14.74 -11.63
C LYS A 156 -19.88 -14.54 -11.18
N THR A 157 -19.41 -13.31 -11.29
CA THR A 157 -18.10 -12.89 -10.80
C THR A 157 -18.29 -11.82 -9.72
N VAL A 158 -17.68 -12.04 -8.55
CA VAL A 158 -17.74 -11.10 -7.42
C VAL A 158 -16.36 -10.96 -6.77
N THR A 159 -16.00 -9.74 -6.37
CA THR A 159 -14.76 -9.48 -5.64
C THR A 159 -15.04 -9.48 -4.14
N PHE A 160 -14.28 -10.24 -3.38
CA PHE A 160 -14.32 -10.25 -1.93
C PHE A 160 -13.14 -9.47 -1.36
N GLN A 161 -13.41 -8.50 -0.50
CA GLN A 161 -12.38 -7.73 0.21
C GLN A 161 -12.34 -8.11 1.69
N CYS A 162 -11.18 -8.58 2.15
CA CYS A 162 -10.96 -8.97 3.54
C CYS A 162 -10.81 -7.74 4.45
N LEU A 163 -11.51 -7.79 5.59
CA LEU A 163 -11.56 -6.71 6.58
C LEU A 163 -11.10 -7.14 7.97
N ALA A 164 -11.22 -8.43 8.29
CA ALA A 164 -10.74 -8.99 9.55
C ALA A 164 -10.43 -10.48 9.41
N THR A 165 -9.43 -10.94 10.15
CA THR A 165 -9.12 -12.35 10.39
C THR A 165 -8.90 -12.53 11.88
N TRP A 166 -9.31 -13.68 12.43
CA TRP A 166 -9.06 -14.04 13.82
C TRP A 166 -9.14 -15.55 14.00
N GLU A 167 -8.56 -16.04 15.09
CA GLU A 167 -8.64 -17.43 15.50
C GLU A 167 -9.51 -17.54 16.76
N THR A 168 -10.32 -18.60 16.88
CA THR A 168 -11.05 -18.91 18.11
C THR A 168 -11.17 -20.42 18.24
N GLY A 169 -10.60 -20.97 19.32
CA GLY A 169 -10.68 -22.40 19.60
C GLY A 169 -9.93 -23.29 18.61
N GLY A 170 -8.89 -22.78 17.94
CA GLY A 170 -8.13 -23.49 16.90
C GLY A 170 -8.71 -23.33 15.49
N ASP A 171 -9.88 -22.72 15.36
CA ASP A 171 -10.52 -22.46 14.08
C ASP A 171 -10.22 -21.05 13.57
N ASN A 172 -9.98 -20.96 12.26
CA ASN A 172 -9.68 -19.69 11.59
C ASN A 172 -10.92 -19.09 10.95
N TYR A 173 -11.08 -17.79 11.15
CA TYR A 173 -12.19 -17.01 10.60
C TYR A 173 -11.67 -15.85 9.78
N MET A 174 -12.39 -15.54 8.71
CA MET A 174 -12.21 -14.29 7.97
C MET A 174 -13.54 -13.62 7.72
N TYR A 175 -13.54 -12.30 7.71
CA TYR A 175 -14.71 -11.49 7.46
C TYR A 175 -14.37 -10.46 6.39
N GLY A 176 -15.30 -10.23 5.49
CA GLY A 176 -15.11 -9.31 4.39
C GLY A 176 -16.40 -8.91 3.71
N ARG A 177 -16.24 -8.15 2.64
CA ARG A 177 -17.34 -7.63 1.83
C ARG A 177 -17.21 -8.05 0.38
N PHE A 178 -18.30 -8.53 -0.19
CA PHE A 178 -18.42 -8.74 -1.63
C PHE A 178 -18.80 -7.45 -2.34
N SER A 179 -18.28 -7.28 -3.55
CA SER A 179 -18.67 -6.24 -4.51
C SER A 179 -18.85 -6.86 -5.89
N GLY A 180 -19.87 -6.42 -6.62
CA GLY A 180 -20.20 -6.91 -7.96
C GLY A 180 -21.50 -6.30 -8.50
N PRO A 181 -21.83 -6.52 -9.79
CA PRO A 181 -22.90 -5.80 -10.51
C PRO A 181 -24.34 -5.97 -9.96
N HIS A 182 -24.56 -6.75 -8.90
CA HIS A 182 -25.88 -6.98 -8.29
C HIS A 182 -25.88 -6.95 -6.75
N LEU A 183 -24.83 -6.41 -6.13
CA LEU A 183 -24.70 -6.32 -4.66
C LEU A 183 -24.87 -4.87 -4.19
N THR A 184 -26.11 -4.43 -4.03
CA THR A 184 -26.45 -3.02 -3.77
C THR A 184 -26.60 -2.67 -2.29
N SER A 185 -27.00 -3.61 -1.42
CA SER A 185 -27.18 -3.36 0.02
C SER A 185 -26.00 -3.84 0.86
N LYS A 186 -25.65 -3.14 1.94
CA LYS A 186 -24.57 -3.55 2.87
C LYS A 186 -24.81 -4.94 3.46
N GLU A 187 -26.06 -5.27 3.78
CA GLU A 187 -26.48 -6.59 4.29
C GLU A 187 -26.20 -7.73 3.29
N SER A 188 -26.31 -7.44 1.99
CA SER A 188 -25.98 -8.40 0.94
C SER A 188 -24.47 -8.55 0.71
N GLN A 189 -23.67 -7.57 1.12
CA GLN A 189 -22.23 -7.53 0.82
C GLN A 189 -21.39 -8.24 1.87
N TYR A 190 -21.67 -8.09 3.16
CA TYR A 190 -20.79 -8.61 4.20
C TYR A 190 -21.00 -10.10 4.50
N ARG A 191 -19.91 -10.86 4.60
CA ARG A 191 -19.94 -12.31 4.88
C ARG A 191 -18.79 -12.72 5.79
N CYS A 192 -19.07 -13.73 6.62
CA CYS A 192 -18.06 -14.40 7.44
C CYS A 192 -17.77 -15.77 6.86
N PHE A 193 -16.51 -16.17 6.95
CA PHE A 193 -16.04 -17.49 6.60
C PHE A 193 -15.32 -18.13 7.78
N MET A 194 -15.47 -19.44 7.89
CA MET A 194 -14.61 -20.31 8.67
C MET A 194 -13.79 -21.14 7.69
N TYR A 195 -12.47 -21.20 7.84
CA TYR A 195 -11.60 -21.78 6.81
C TYR A 195 -10.47 -22.64 7.38
N SER A 196 -10.02 -23.59 6.56
CA SER A 196 -8.81 -24.37 6.76
C SER A 196 -8.11 -24.52 5.41
N ILE A 197 -6.97 -23.88 5.25
CA ILE A 197 -6.19 -23.87 4.00
C ILE A 197 -4.84 -24.55 4.27
N TYR A 198 -4.44 -25.43 3.36
CA TYR A 198 -3.19 -26.17 3.39
C TYR A 198 -2.56 -26.19 1.99
N GLY A 199 -1.31 -26.64 1.86
CA GLY A 199 -0.51 -26.43 0.64
C GLY A 199 -1.12 -26.93 -0.68
N SER A 200 -2.01 -27.92 -0.64
CA SER A 200 -2.68 -28.49 -1.83
C SER A 200 -4.12 -28.00 -2.05
N GLY A 201 -4.70 -27.22 -1.14
CA GLY A 201 -6.11 -26.84 -1.20
C GLY A 201 -6.67 -26.34 0.12
N GLY A 202 -7.94 -26.64 0.38
CA GLY A 202 -8.58 -26.23 1.62
C GLY A 202 -10.08 -26.48 1.63
N SER A 203 -10.71 -26.14 2.74
CA SER A 203 -12.17 -26.06 2.85
C SER A 203 -12.54 -24.77 3.56
N MET A 204 -13.65 -24.17 3.17
CA MET A 204 -14.22 -23.04 3.88
C MET A 204 -15.74 -23.08 3.84
N SER A 205 -16.38 -22.62 4.90
CA SER A 205 -17.82 -22.43 4.97
C SER A 205 -18.14 -20.95 5.15
N MET A 206 -19.27 -20.51 4.59
CA MET A 206 -19.68 -19.11 4.58
C MET A 206 -21.10 -18.94 5.14
N THR A 207 -21.29 -17.87 5.91
CA THR A 207 -22.61 -17.47 6.40
C THR A 207 -23.54 -17.00 5.28
N ALA A 208 -24.85 -17.05 5.53
CA ALA A 208 -25.85 -16.48 4.61
C ALA A 208 -25.90 -14.95 4.67
N ASP A 209 -25.51 -14.36 5.81
CA ASP A 209 -25.58 -12.94 6.12
C ASP A 209 -24.31 -12.42 6.81
N SER A 210 -24.38 -11.21 7.36
CA SER A 210 -23.25 -10.53 8.02
C SER A 210 -23.07 -10.85 9.51
N SER A 211 -23.92 -11.70 10.10
CA SER A 211 -23.97 -11.94 11.55
C SER A 211 -22.80 -12.78 12.10
N CYS A 212 -22.10 -13.51 11.23
CA CYS A 212 -21.13 -14.57 11.59
C CYS A 212 -21.75 -15.79 12.30
N GLN A 213 -23.09 -15.92 12.31
CA GLN A 213 -23.78 -17.03 12.96
C GLN A 213 -23.95 -18.24 12.02
N GLY A 214 -23.98 -19.44 12.60
CA GLY A 214 -24.24 -20.69 11.86
C GLY A 214 -23.02 -21.31 11.16
N LEU A 215 -21.80 -20.88 11.48
CA LEU A 215 -20.57 -21.54 11.04
C LEU A 215 -20.26 -22.73 11.97
N GLN A 216 -20.37 -23.96 11.47
CA GLN A 216 -20.12 -25.17 12.26
C GLN A 216 -18.67 -25.66 12.10
N SER A 217 -18.21 -25.80 10.87
CA SER A 217 -16.81 -26.12 10.56
C SER A 217 -16.45 -25.62 9.15
N PRO A 218 -15.17 -25.62 8.76
CA PRO A 218 -14.78 -25.25 7.40
C PRO A 218 -15.40 -26.14 6.29
N SER A 219 -15.82 -27.37 6.63
CA SER A 219 -16.36 -28.34 5.66
C SER A 219 -17.85 -28.62 5.86
N ILE A 220 -18.49 -28.04 6.87
CA ILE A 220 -19.89 -28.28 7.20
C ILE A 220 -20.60 -26.93 7.37
N GLY A 221 -21.66 -26.72 6.59
CA GLY A 221 -22.48 -25.52 6.63
C GLY A 221 -23.39 -25.40 5.40
N MET A 222 -24.11 -24.29 5.32
CA MET A 222 -25.01 -24.00 4.20
C MET A 222 -24.25 -23.75 2.89
N ASN A 223 -23.17 -22.96 2.97
CA ASN A 223 -22.33 -22.61 1.83
C ASN A 223 -20.93 -23.13 2.09
N VAL A 224 -20.64 -24.35 1.63
CA VAL A 224 -19.32 -24.96 1.75
C VAL A 224 -18.59 -24.84 0.42
N PHE A 225 -17.30 -24.58 0.48
CA PHE A 225 -16.39 -24.49 -0.65
C PHE A 225 -15.24 -25.47 -0.43
N THR A 226 -15.03 -26.36 -1.38
CA THR A 226 -13.90 -27.29 -1.38
C THR A 226 -12.88 -26.80 -2.39
N LEU A 227 -11.71 -26.38 -1.91
CA LEU A 227 -10.67 -25.73 -2.70
C LEU A 227 -9.60 -26.74 -3.11
N ALA A 228 -9.23 -26.72 -4.38
CA ALA A 228 -8.05 -27.38 -4.93
C ALA A 228 -7.09 -26.30 -5.43
N HIS A 229 -5.87 -26.27 -4.90
CA HIS A 229 -4.89 -25.27 -5.31
C HIS A 229 -4.43 -25.56 -6.73
N LYS A 230 -4.57 -24.57 -7.62
CA LYS A 230 -4.07 -24.67 -8.99
C LYS A 230 -2.58 -24.39 -8.98
N ILE A 231 -1.78 -25.44 -8.80
CA ILE A 231 -0.32 -25.36 -8.91
C ILE A 231 0.05 -25.17 -10.38
N ASP A 232 0.13 -23.92 -10.81
CA ASP A 232 0.80 -23.59 -12.06
C ASP A 232 2.30 -23.83 -11.87
N LYS A 233 2.82 -24.94 -12.42
CA LYS A 233 4.27 -25.27 -12.37
C LYS A 233 5.17 -24.16 -12.92
N VAL A 234 4.61 -23.23 -13.70
CA VAL A 234 5.27 -22.08 -14.32
C VAL A 234 5.40 -20.89 -13.34
N ARG A 235 4.54 -20.78 -12.31
CA ARG A 235 4.51 -19.64 -11.36
C ARG A 235 5.51 -19.70 -10.22
N GLN A 236 6.27 -20.79 -10.11
CA GLN A 236 7.35 -20.82 -9.11
C GLN A 236 8.38 -19.77 -9.50
N THR A 237 8.73 -18.89 -8.56
CA THR A 237 9.79 -17.91 -8.73
C THR A 237 11.08 -18.64 -9.09
N ARG A 238 11.63 -18.35 -10.26
CA ARG A 238 12.88 -18.96 -10.76
C ARG A 238 13.95 -17.91 -11.05
N CYS A 239 13.70 -16.65 -10.69
CA CYS A 239 14.63 -15.55 -10.89
C CYS A 239 14.44 -14.47 -9.83
N ASN A 240 15.42 -13.58 -9.79
CA ASN A 240 15.41 -12.38 -8.97
C ASN A 240 15.52 -11.14 -9.87
N PHE A 241 14.83 -10.07 -9.51
CA PHE A 241 15.07 -8.74 -10.04
C PHE A 241 16.52 -8.33 -9.77
N PRO A 242 17.09 -7.46 -10.61
CA PRO A 242 18.50 -7.12 -10.51
C PRO A 242 18.88 -6.52 -9.16
N ASN A 243 20.13 -6.74 -8.75
CA ASN A 243 20.65 -6.31 -7.46
C ASN A 243 20.64 -4.77 -7.25
N TYR A 244 20.42 -3.96 -8.28
CA TYR A 244 20.26 -2.50 -8.09
C TYR A 244 19.07 -2.16 -7.15
N PHE A 245 18.13 -3.09 -7.00
CA PHE A 245 17.01 -3.00 -6.06
C PHE A 245 17.34 -3.49 -4.64
N SER A 246 18.54 -4.01 -4.37
CA SER A 246 18.90 -4.52 -3.03
C SER A 246 19.06 -3.41 -2.00
N ASP A 247 19.49 -2.23 -2.43
CA ASP A 247 19.79 -1.10 -1.54
C ASP A 247 18.62 -0.12 -1.44
N ILE A 248 17.72 -0.17 -2.42
CA ILE A 248 16.57 0.73 -2.55
C ILE A 248 15.37 -0.11 -2.98
N TYR A 249 14.44 -0.30 -2.05
CA TYR A 249 13.23 -1.09 -2.28
C TYR A 249 12.07 -0.24 -2.79
N GLU A 250 12.05 1.06 -2.47
CA GLU A 250 10.97 1.97 -2.85
C GLU A 250 11.43 2.95 -3.94
N TRP A 251 10.69 2.96 -5.03
CA TRP A 251 10.92 3.80 -6.20
C TRP A 251 9.65 4.58 -6.53
N ARG A 252 9.81 5.66 -7.27
CA ARG A 252 8.72 6.41 -7.88
C ARG A 252 9.04 6.70 -9.33
N ASP A 253 8.02 6.80 -10.17
CA ASP A 253 8.19 7.35 -11.50
C ASP A 253 8.47 8.87 -11.42
N VAL A 254 9.01 9.44 -12.50
CA VAL A 254 9.37 10.87 -12.56
C VAL A 254 8.18 11.79 -12.26
N ASN A 255 6.96 11.40 -12.64
CA ASN A 255 5.74 12.16 -12.32
C ASN A 255 5.22 11.93 -10.89
N SER A 256 5.82 11.02 -10.12
CA SER A 256 5.37 10.62 -8.79
C SER A 256 3.90 10.20 -8.74
N ARG A 257 3.43 9.59 -9.83
CA ARG A 257 2.10 8.99 -9.94
C ARG A 257 2.11 7.55 -9.44
N HIS A 258 3.20 6.83 -9.66
CA HIS A 258 3.33 5.44 -9.28
C HIS A 258 4.40 5.27 -8.20
N LYS A 259 4.05 4.57 -7.12
CA LYS A 259 5.02 4.01 -6.18
C LYS A 259 5.32 2.58 -6.58
N LEU A 260 6.59 2.24 -6.70
CA LEU A 260 7.05 0.89 -6.99
C LEU A 260 7.79 0.34 -5.78
N VAL A 261 7.44 -0.86 -5.34
CA VAL A 261 8.06 -1.53 -4.19
C VAL A 261 8.60 -2.89 -4.63
N VAL A 262 9.89 -3.09 -4.46
CA VAL A 262 10.54 -4.39 -4.70
C VAL A 262 10.69 -5.12 -3.39
N SER A 263 10.22 -6.37 -3.36
CA SER A 263 10.36 -7.25 -2.19
C SER A 263 11.83 -7.47 -1.81
N LYS A 264 12.11 -7.71 -0.53
CA LYS A 264 13.48 -7.96 -0.04
C LYS A 264 14.19 -9.15 -0.70
N ARG A 265 13.42 -10.16 -1.14
CA ARG A 265 13.94 -11.32 -1.88
C ARG A 265 14.16 -11.03 -3.37
N LEU A 266 13.81 -9.84 -3.83
CA LEU A 266 13.88 -9.43 -5.23
C LEU A 266 13.04 -10.35 -6.14
N GLU A 267 11.95 -10.93 -5.66
CA GLU A 267 11.12 -11.86 -6.45
C GLU A 267 9.81 -11.24 -6.93
N LEU A 268 9.36 -10.20 -6.22
CA LEU A 268 8.11 -9.48 -6.46
C LEU A 268 8.39 -7.98 -6.60
N LEU A 269 7.78 -7.38 -7.62
CA LEU A 269 7.70 -5.94 -7.85
C LEU A 269 6.22 -5.54 -7.82
N GLU A 270 5.86 -4.64 -6.90
CA GLU A 270 4.51 -4.09 -6.74
C GLU A 270 4.48 -2.66 -7.28
N ILE A 271 3.47 -2.33 -8.07
CA ILE A 271 3.22 -0.99 -8.61
C ILE A 271 1.89 -0.50 -8.05
N MET A 272 1.91 0.66 -7.40
CA MET A 272 0.75 1.31 -6.78
C MET A 272 0.53 2.67 -7.42
N ASP A 273 -0.73 3.05 -7.65
CA ASP A 273 -1.14 4.39 -8.04
C ASP A 273 -1.28 5.27 -6.79
N ILE A 274 -0.57 6.39 -6.75
CA ILE A 274 -0.65 7.37 -5.68
C ILE A 274 -1.78 8.34 -6.02
N LEU A 275 -2.98 8.03 -5.55
CA LEU A 275 -4.13 8.94 -5.66
C LEU A 275 -3.85 10.19 -4.80
N GLU A 276 -4.22 11.35 -5.33
CA GLU A 276 -3.74 12.67 -4.91
C GLU A 276 -3.54 12.88 -3.39
N PRO A 277 -2.41 13.48 -2.95
CA PRO A 277 -2.24 13.93 -1.57
C PRO A 277 -3.11 15.15 -1.19
N SER A 278 -4.01 15.61 -2.04
CA SER A 278 -4.87 16.80 -1.80
C SER A 278 -5.93 16.60 -0.72
N PHE A 279 -6.04 15.40 -0.15
CA PHE A 279 -6.75 15.11 1.11
C PHE A 279 -5.83 14.59 2.23
N ALA A 280 -4.52 14.87 2.16
CA ALA A 280 -3.60 14.73 3.29
C ALA A 280 -3.81 15.89 4.28
N SER A 281 -5.02 15.97 4.85
CA SER A 281 -5.15 16.44 6.22
C SER A 281 -4.31 15.50 7.09
N ARG A 282 -3.65 16.03 8.13
CA ARG A 282 -2.59 15.38 8.93
C ARG A 282 -2.94 14.03 9.58
N ASN A 283 -4.12 13.45 9.33
CA ASN A 283 -4.61 12.19 9.87
C ASN A 283 -5.17 11.18 8.85
N THR A 284 -5.10 11.45 7.53
CA THR A 284 -5.54 10.49 6.50
C THR A 284 -4.34 9.97 5.71
N GLN A 285 -3.96 8.72 5.97
CA GLN A 285 -2.95 8.00 5.18
C GLN A 285 -3.31 8.11 3.70
N ALA A 286 -2.43 8.71 2.90
CA ALA A 286 -2.57 8.73 1.44
C ALA A 286 -2.75 7.28 0.97
N ARG A 287 -3.91 6.99 0.38
CA ARG A 287 -4.28 5.63 0.00
C ARG A 287 -3.68 5.33 -1.37
N ALA A 288 -2.50 4.70 -1.36
CA ALA A 288 -1.94 4.13 -2.58
C ALA A 288 -2.77 2.90 -2.97
N GLU A 289 -3.25 2.85 -4.21
CA GLU A 289 -4.05 1.74 -4.72
C GLU A 289 -3.17 0.79 -5.52
N MET A 290 -3.21 -0.49 -5.19
CA MET A 290 -2.37 -1.46 -5.88
C MET A 290 -2.87 -1.67 -7.31
N ARG A 291 -1.98 -1.44 -8.27
CA ARG A 291 -2.28 -1.45 -9.70
C ARG A 291 -1.79 -2.72 -10.39
N LEU A 292 -0.57 -3.15 -10.07
CA LEU A 292 0.06 -4.28 -10.73
C LEU A 292 1.05 -4.99 -9.80
N LYS A 293 1.02 -6.32 -9.80
CA LYS A 293 2.03 -7.18 -9.20
C LYS A 293 2.76 -7.96 -10.26
N LEU A 294 4.08 -7.95 -10.18
CA LEU A 294 4.97 -8.63 -11.12
C LEU A 294 5.84 -9.63 -10.35
N VAL A 295 5.56 -10.92 -10.53
CA VAL A 295 6.36 -12.01 -9.98
C VAL A 295 7.41 -12.42 -11.00
N CYS A 296 8.68 -12.47 -10.61
CA CYS A 296 9.78 -12.91 -11.47
C CYS A 296 9.66 -14.43 -11.75
N ILE A 297 9.52 -14.83 -13.01
CA ILE A 297 9.42 -16.26 -13.37
C ILE A 297 10.56 -16.77 -14.25
N GLY A 298 11.27 -15.91 -14.95
CA GLY A 298 12.48 -16.27 -15.68
C GLY A 298 13.24 -15.06 -16.20
N GLU A 299 14.55 -15.18 -16.34
CA GLU A 299 15.38 -14.20 -17.01
C GLU A 299 15.55 -14.62 -18.48
N SER A 300 15.22 -13.72 -19.41
CA SER A 300 15.18 -14.06 -20.84
C SER A 300 16.46 -13.67 -21.56
N SER A 301 17.02 -12.49 -21.29
CA SER A 301 18.27 -12.04 -21.92
C SER A 301 18.80 -10.75 -21.31
N THR A 302 20.13 -10.61 -21.27
CA THR A 302 20.81 -9.32 -21.11
C THR A 302 21.05 -8.71 -22.48
N ILE A 303 20.46 -7.55 -22.74
CA ILE A 303 20.64 -6.78 -23.98
C ILE A 303 21.60 -5.63 -23.69
N ASN A 304 22.74 -5.63 -24.39
CA ASN A 304 23.64 -4.48 -24.39
C ASN A 304 23.22 -3.54 -25.53
N THR A 305 22.58 -2.42 -25.19
CA THR A 305 22.26 -1.34 -26.15
C THR A 305 23.16 -0.15 -25.86
N GLY A 306 24.25 -0.03 -26.63
CA GLY A 306 25.23 1.05 -26.45
C GLY A 306 25.97 0.94 -25.11
N SER A 307 25.96 2.01 -24.32
CA SER A 307 26.60 2.08 -22.99
C SER A 307 25.72 1.58 -21.84
N ALA A 308 24.42 1.34 -22.07
CA ALA A 308 23.47 0.96 -21.04
C ALA A 308 23.20 -0.56 -21.04
N LYS A 309 23.27 -1.18 -19.86
CA LYS A 309 22.92 -2.58 -19.65
C LYS A 309 21.42 -2.70 -19.43
N SER A 310 20.76 -3.48 -20.28
CA SER A 310 19.33 -3.79 -20.16
C SER A 310 19.13 -5.27 -19.88
N VAL A 311 18.15 -5.61 -19.06
CA VAL A 311 17.73 -6.99 -18.82
C VAL A 311 16.25 -7.13 -19.13
N GLN A 312 15.91 -8.23 -19.80
CA GLN A 312 14.53 -8.64 -20.02
C GLN A 312 14.15 -9.76 -19.06
N ILE A 313 13.09 -9.52 -18.29
CA ILE A 313 12.61 -10.43 -17.26
C ILE A 313 11.19 -10.82 -17.61
N LEU A 314 10.98 -12.12 -17.74
CA LEU A 314 9.66 -12.69 -17.87
C LEU A 314 9.00 -12.68 -16.48
N THR A 315 7.80 -12.11 -16.43
CA THR A 315 7.03 -11.94 -15.20
C THR A 315 5.64 -12.52 -15.34
N TYR A 316 5.11 -13.03 -14.23
CA TYR A 316 3.68 -13.29 -14.08
C TYR A 316 3.03 -12.08 -13.43
N ALA A 317 2.19 -11.40 -14.20
CA ALA A 317 1.61 -10.12 -13.85
C ALA A 317 0.15 -10.29 -13.42
N THR A 318 -0.21 -9.78 -12.24
CA THR A 318 -1.60 -9.72 -11.78
C THR A 318 -2.01 -8.26 -11.59
N ASP A 319 -3.15 -7.86 -12.14
CA ASP A 319 -3.65 -6.47 -12.05
C ASP A 319 -4.74 -6.28 -10.98
N ASP A 320 -5.26 -5.04 -10.90
CA ASP A 320 -6.31 -4.60 -9.99
C ASP A 320 -7.69 -5.21 -10.28
N LYS A 321 -7.88 -5.76 -11.49
CA LYS A 321 -9.05 -6.57 -11.89
C LYS A 321 -8.88 -8.05 -11.61
N CYS A 322 -7.76 -8.42 -10.99
CA CYS A 322 -7.41 -9.80 -10.64
C CYS A 322 -7.18 -10.69 -11.87
N GLU A 323 -6.95 -10.08 -13.04
CA GLU A 323 -6.54 -10.78 -14.24
C GLU A 323 -5.04 -11.04 -14.16
N SER A 324 -4.64 -12.27 -14.48
CA SER A 324 -3.25 -12.70 -14.37
C SER A 324 -2.75 -13.23 -15.71
N ASN A 325 -1.63 -12.68 -16.19
CA ASN A 325 -1.06 -12.96 -17.51
C ASN A 325 0.46 -12.89 -17.47
N TYR A 326 1.12 -13.46 -18.48
CA TYR A 326 2.56 -13.32 -18.67
C TYR A 326 2.88 -11.98 -19.32
N ARG A 327 3.86 -11.28 -18.77
CA ARG A 327 4.41 -10.05 -19.34
C ARG A 327 5.92 -10.09 -19.27
N CYS A 328 6.58 -9.60 -20.30
CA CYS A 328 8.01 -9.33 -20.20
C CYS A 328 8.22 -7.87 -19.81
N ILE A 329 9.12 -7.63 -18.86
CA ILE A 329 9.58 -6.28 -18.54
C ILE A 329 11.01 -6.09 -19.04
N ARG A 330 11.36 -4.88 -19.43
CA ARG A 330 12.73 -4.48 -19.75
C ARG A 330 13.18 -3.44 -18.75
N ILE A 331 14.26 -3.74 -18.05
CA ILE A 331 14.89 -2.85 -17.06
C ILE A 331 16.23 -2.42 -17.63
N THR A 332 16.40 -1.12 -17.83
CA THR A 332 17.66 -0.53 -18.30
C THR A 332 18.27 0.29 -17.17
N HIS A 333 19.47 -0.12 -16.74
CA HIS A 333 20.23 0.61 -15.74
C HIS A 333 20.93 1.79 -16.42
N ARG A 334 20.45 3.01 -16.17
CA ARG A 334 20.96 4.24 -16.82
C ARG A 334 22.19 4.77 -16.09
N VAL A 335 21.99 5.22 -14.85
CA VAL A 335 23.05 5.67 -13.94
C VAL A 335 22.72 5.23 -12.52
N ASN A 336 23.65 5.42 -11.58
CA ASN A 336 23.42 5.05 -10.19
C ASN A 336 22.12 5.71 -9.65
N LYS A 337 21.17 4.87 -9.21
CA LYS A 337 19.84 5.27 -8.73
C LYS A 337 18.92 5.89 -9.79
N LEU A 338 19.08 5.50 -11.06
CA LEU A 338 18.16 5.86 -12.14
C LEU A 338 17.90 4.66 -13.06
N ILE A 339 16.65 4.21 -13.10
CA ILE A 339 16.24 3.01 -13.81
C ILE A 339 15.18 3.35 -14.84
N GLU A 340 15.30 2.81 -16.05
CA GLU A 340 14.22 2.84 -17.04
C GLU A 340 13.50 1.49 -17.01
N LEU A 341 12.17 1.53 -16.84
CA LEU A 341 11.29 0.37 -16.84
C LEU A 341 10.33 0.44 -18.04
N GLN A 342 10.26 -0.65 -18.81
CA GLN A 342 9.25 -0.86 -19.83
C GLN A 342 8.47 -2.14 -19.50
N ILE A 343 7.14 -2.08 -19.54
CA ILE A 343 6.26 -3.24 -19.32
C ILE A 343 5.62 -3.61 -20.65
N GLY A 344 5.99 -4.78 -21.18
CA GLY A 344 5.46 -5.29 -22.45
C GLY A 344 3.99 -5.68 -22.39
N LYS A 345 3.49 -6.15 -23.53
CA LYS A 345 2.11 -6.67 -23.68
C LYS A 345 1.88 -7.94 -22.84
N SER A 346 0.61 -8.18 -22.51
CA SER A 346 0.14 -9.39 -21.82
C SER A 346 -0.08 -10.56 -22.77
N TYR A 347 0.25 -11.76 -22.31
CA TYR A 347 0.09 -13.03 -23.00
C TYR A 347 -0.44 -14.11 -22.05
N ASP A 348 -1.20 -15.07 -22.57
CA ASP A 348 -1.71 -16.20 -21.78
C ASP A 348 -0.66 -17.29 -21.56
N THR A 349 0.36 -17.35 -22.44
CA THR A 349 1.50 -18.25 -22.33
C THR A 349 2.81 -17.48 -22.19
N PRO A 350 3.84 -18.08 -21.57
CA PRO A 350 5.15 -17.44 -21.46
C PRO A 350 5.86 -17.32 -22.82
N ASP A 351 5.48 -18.16 -23.79
CA ASP A 351 6.08 -18.18 -25.13
C ASP A 351 5.87 -16.84 -25.83
N ASN A 352 6.93 -16.33 -26.44
CA ASN A 352 6.95 -15.05 -27.16
C ASN A 352 6.70 -13.80 -26.31
N ALA A 353 6.39 -13.91 -25.02
CA ALA A 353 6.12 -12.73 -24.16
C ALA A 353 7.33 -11.77 -24.11
N CYS A 354 8.56 -12.30 -24.19
CA CYS A 354 9.81 -11.52 -24.22
C CYS A 354 10.33 -11.16 -25.62
N SER A 355 9.54 -11.34 -26.69
CA SER A 355 9.93 -10.85 -28.02
C SER A 355 10.14 -9.34 -28.03
N ASN A 356 11.17 -8.86 -28.74
CA ASN A 356 11.49 -7.42 -28.80
C ASN A 356 10.34 -6.57 -29.37
N VAL A 357 9.53 -7.13 -30.26
CA VAL A 357 8.34 -6.49 -30.86
C VAL A 357 7.32 -6.08 -29.78
N ASN A 358 7.32 -6.77 -28.63
CA ASN A 358 6.38 -6.47 -27.54
C ASN A 358 6.74 -5.19 -26.77
N PHE A 359 7.91 -4.61 -27.06
CA PHE A 359 8.38 -3.35 -26.50
C PHE A 359 8.29 -2.19 -27.49
N ASP A 360 7.81 -2.44 -28.72
CA ASP A 360 7.63 -1.39 -29.72
C ASP A 360 6.53 -0.43 -29.27
N LYS A 361 6.86 0.87 -29.22
CA LYS A 361 5.98 1.95 -28.76
C LYS A 361 5.47 1.78 -27.31
N VAL A 362 6.11 0.92 -26.52
CA VAL A 362 5.80 0.80 -25.09
C VAL A 362 6.34 2.01 -24.34
N LYS A 363 5.48 2.63 -23.54
CA LYS A 363 5.84 3.78 -22.71
C LYS A 363 6.97 3.40 -21.75
N LYS A 364 8.00 4.24 -21.72
CA LYS A 364 9.12 4.15 -20.79
C LYS A 364 8.77 4.85 -19.50
N GLN A 365 9.10 4.24 -18.37
CA GLN A 365 8.98 4.84 -17.06
C GLN A 365 10.38 5.04 -16.50
N ILE A 366 10.77 6.29 -16.29
CA ILE A 366 12.00 6.59 -15.58
C ILE A 366 11.70 6.59 -14.09
N LEU A 367 12.50 5.83 -13.34
CA LEU A 367 12.34 5.56 -11.93
C LEU A 367 13.49 6.16 -11.12
N LEU A 368 13.11 6.80 -10.03
CA LEU A 368 13.98 7.38 -9.02
C LEU A 368 13.66 6.77 -7.65
N PRO A 369 14.62 6.75 -6.70
CA PRO A 369 14.32 6.41 -5.32
C PRO A 369 13.16 7.25 -4.77
N PHE A 370 12.27 6.63 -3.98
CA PHE A 370 11.06 7.30 -3.48
C PHE A 370 11.37 8.57 -2.68
N ASP A 371 12.46 8.58 -1.92
CA ASP A 371 13.00 9.76 -1.23
C ASP A 371 14.33 10.22 -1.83
N SER A 372 14.32 10.48 -3.14
CA SER A 372 15.49 11.04 -3.84
C SER A 372 15.90 12.39 -3.24
N PRO A 373 17.13 12.52 -2.70
CA PRO A 373 17.63 13.79 -2.21
C PRO A 373 17.96 14.73 -3.38
N PRO A 374 17.90 16.06 -3.17
CA PRO A 374 18.43 17.04 -4.12
C PRO A 374 19.87 16.74 -4.52
N ARG A 375 20.20 16.97 -5.80
CA ARG A 375 21.55 16.83 -6.34
C ARG A 375 21.98 18.08 -7.10
N PRO A 376 23.28 18.38 -7.18
CA PRO A 376 23.77 19.50 -7.97
C PRO A 376 23.28 19.44 -9.41
N CYS A 377 22.73 20.54 -9.90
CA CYS A 377 22.32 20.67 -11.29
C CYS A 377 23.56 20.71 -12.19
N PRO A 378 23.51 20.06 -13.37
CA PRO A 378 24.60 20.15 -14.33
C PRO A 378 24.57 21.52 -15.05
N VAL A 379 25.67 21.90 -15.71
CA VAL A 379 25.78 23.18 -16.46
C VAL A 379 25.59 24.43 -15.58
N LYS A 380 26.39 24.55 -14.52
CA LYS A 380 26.35 25.72 -13.62
C LYS A 380 26.60 27.02 -14.38
N GLY A 381 25.74 28.01 -14.18
CA GLY A 381 25.90 29.33 -14.82
C GLY A 381 24.61 30.13 -14.89
N ILE A 382 24.76 31.36 -15.39
CA ILE A 382 23.65 32.28 -15.63
C ILE A 382 23.49 32.46 -17.14
N PHE A 383 22.29 32.22 -17.66
CA PHE A 383 21.99 32.21 -19.08
C PHE A 383 20.80 33.10 -19.42
N ASN A 384 20.81 33.69 -20.62
CA ASN A 384 19.61 34.29 -21.21
C ASN A 384 18.91 33.25 -22.08
N TYR A 385 17.59 33.20 -22.01
CA TYR A 385 16.79 32.34 -22.88
C TYR A 385 15.63 33.08 -23.53
N VAL A 386 15.15 32.49 -24.63
CA VAL A 386 13.89 32.84 -25.28
C VAL A 386 13.07 31.57 -25.43
N HIS A 387 11.82 31.59 -24.98
CA HIS A 387 10.91 30.48 -25.13
C HIS A 387 10.47 30.35 -26.60
N LYS A 388 10.53 29.14 -27.15
CA LYS A 388 10.29 28.89 -28.57
C LYS A 388 8.85 29.17 -29.05
N LYS A 389 7.84 29.10 -28.17
CA LYS A 389 6.42 29.18 -28.57
C LYS A 389 5.76 30.54 -28.33
N ASN A 390 6.11 31.23 -27.25
CA ASN A 390 5.39 32.45 -26.83
C ASN A 390 6.27 33.70 -26.82
N SER A 391 7.49 33.62 -27.37
CA SER A 391 8.46 34.74 -27.47
C SER A 391 8.85 35.38 -26.13
N CYS A 392 8.43 34.83 -24.99
CA CYS A 392 8.87 35.29 -23.69
C CYS A 392 10.37 35.08 -23.55
N SER A 393 11.03 36.01 -22.88
CA SER A 393 12.47 35.94 -22.65
C SER A 393 12.77 36.10 -21.17
N GLY A 394 13.89 35.55 -20.76
CA GLY A 394 14.16 35.44 -19.35
C GLY A 394 15.59 35.09 -19.03
N ARG A 395 15.83 34.91 -17.75
CA ARG A 395 17.12 34.54 -17.19
C ARG A 395 17.00 33.22 -16.47
N LEU A 396 17.94 32.33 -16.77
CA LEU A 396 18.03 31.00 -16.21
C LEU A 396 19.29 30.94 -15.33
N GLU A 397 19.13 30.74 -14.04
CA GLU A 397 20.25 30.55 -13.10
C GLU A 397 20.31 29.09 -12.68
N ILE A 398 21.31 28.35 -13.15
CA ILE A 398 21.49 26.93 -12.84
C ILE A 398 22.62 26.79 -11.81
N GLY A 399 22.30 26.25 -10.64
CA GLY A 399 23.30 25.93 -9.62
C GLY A 399 23.96 27.15 -8.95
N CYS A 400 23.35 28.34 -9.06
CA CYS A 400 23.91 29.59 -8.52
C CYS A 400 23.38 29.95 -7.13
N SER A 401 22.05 30.00 -6.95
CA SER A 401 21.43 30.28 -5.64
C SER A 401 21.66 29.13 -4.66
N ARG A 402 21.34 27.91 -5.10
CA ARG A 402 21.81 26.65 -4.52
C ARG A 402 22.34 25.78 -5.65
N ASP A 403 23.32 24.94 -5.35
CA ASP A 403 23.97 24.09 -6.35
C ASP A 403 23.01 23.11 -7.04
N SER A 404 21.91 22.77 -6.37
CA SER A 404 20.89 21.81 -6.76
C SER A 404 19.62 22.45 -7.33
N GLU A 405 19.57 23.78 -7.45
CA GLU A 405 18.38 24.52 -7.90
C GLU A 405 18.59 25.17 -9.27
N ILE A 406 17.48 25.32 -9.99
CA ILE A 406 17.34 26.08 -11.23
C ILE A 406 16.32 27.18 -10.98
N VAL A 407 16.73 28.43 -11.09
CA VAL A 407 15.81 29.59 -11.02
C VAL A 407 15.47 30.01 -12.44
N VAL A 408 14.17 30.04 -12.76
CA VAL A 408 13.65 30.43 -14.06
C VAL A 408 12.91 31.76 -13.92
N ASP A 409 13.61 32.87 -14.19
CA ASP A 409 13.02 34.21 -14.24
C ASP A 409 12.47 34.47 -15.65
N THR A 410 11.16 34.71 -15.79
CA THR A 410 10.55 35.04 -17.09
C THR A 410 10.00 36.46 -17.11
N LYS A 411 10.23 37.14 -18.24
CA LYS A 411 9.58 38.40 -18.60
C LYS A 411 8.75 38.20 -19.85
N CYS A 412 7.43 38.30 -19.70
CA CYS A 412 6.46 38.34 -20.77
C CYS A 412 5.76 39.71 -20.79
N VAL A 413 5.04 40.04 -21.86
CA VAL A 413 4.27 41.28 -21.95
C VAL A 413 3.24 41.31 -20.80
N GLY A 414 3.42 42.22 -19.84
CA GLY A 414 2.51 42.43 -18.71
C GLY A 414 2.65 41.44 -17.54
N SER A 415 3.66 40.57 -17.51
CA SER A 415 3.88 39.63 -16.41
C SER A 415 5.37 39.29 -16.22
N GLU A 416 5.84 39.44 -14.97
CA GLU A 416 7.15 38.94 -14.52
C GLU A 416 6.93 37.90 -13.45
N THR A 417 7.54 36.73 -13.61
CA THR A 417 7.34 35.58 -12.73
C THR A 417 8.62 34.77 -12.59
N ALA A 418 8.78 34.09 -11.46
CA ALA A 418 9.91 33.22 -11.19
C ALA A 418 9.41 31.86 -10.67
N ASP A 419 9.98 30.78 -11.21
CA ASP A 419 9.77 29.41 -10.72
C ASP A 419 11.12 28.82 -10.29
N ILE A 420 11.13 28.03 -9.21
CA ILE A 420 12.34 27.34 -8.71
C ILE A 420 12.16 25.83 -8.89
N LEU A 421 13.10 25.23 -9.61
CA LEU A 421 13.16 23.78 -9.83
C LEU A 421 14.34 23.19 -9.05
N GLN A 422 14.13 22.00 -8.50
CA GLN A 422 15.12 21.20 -7.79
C GLN A 422 15.59 20.05 -8.69
N CYS A 423 16.90 19.90 -8.88
CA CYS A 423 17.50 18.77 -9.59
C CYS A 423 17.60 17.51 -8.70
N TYR A 424 17.32 16.35 -9.29
CA TYR A 424 17.36 15.04 -8.61
C TYR A 424 18.38 14.08 -9.22
N ALA A 425 18.58 14.14 -10.54
CA ALA A 425 19.51 13.28 -11.26
C ALA A 425 19.96 13.93 -12.57
N ASN A 426 21.08 13.45 -13.13
CA ASN A 426 21.54 13.82 -14.47
C ASN A 426 22.36 12.68 -15.10
N TRP A 427 22.38 12.61 -16.43
CA TRP A 427 23.20 11.68 -17.21
C TRP A 427 23.45 12.23 -18.63
N THR A 428 24.41 11.65 -19.34
CA THR A 428 24.72 12.01 -20.73
C THR A 428 24.46 10.82 -21.64
N GLU A 429 23.73 11.03 -22.73
CA GLU A 429 23.42 10.00 -23.73
C GLU A 429 23.35 10.64 -25.12
N ASN A 430 24.00 10.03 -26.12
CA ASN A 430 24.02 10.52 -27.51
C ASN A 430 24.41 12.02 -27.63
N ASN A 431 25.44 12.46 -26.89
CA ASN A 431 25.91 13.85 -26.79
C ASN A 431 24.91 14.86 -26.20
N ASN A 432 23.75 14.41 -25.72
CA ASN A 432 22.79 15.23 -25.00
C ASN A 432 22.94 15.02 -23.50
N LEU A 433 22.81 16.09 -22.73
CA LEU A 433 22.79 16.06 -21.28
C LEU A 433 21.34 16.06 -20.80
N TYR A 434 20.97 15.05 -20.05
CA TYR A 434 19.66 14.91 -19.44
C TYR A 434 19.74 15.24 -17.96
N MET A 435 18.71 15.88 -17.42
CA MET A 435 18.55 16.12 -15.99
C MET A 435 17.10 15.95 -15.58
N ILE A 436 16.86 15.48 -14.37
CA ILE A 436 15.52 15.40 -13.79
C ILE A 436 15.36 16.55 -12.81
N ALA A 437 14.36 17.40 -13.07
CA ALA A 437 14.08 18.57 -12.24
C ALA A 437 12.57 18.69 -11.99
N GLY A 438 12.19 19.08 -10.77
CA GLY A 438 10.79 19.27 -10.36
C GLY A 438 10.63 20.50 -9.47
N ARG A 439 9.41 21.00 -9.26
CA ARG A 439 9.19 22.18 -8.42
C ARG A 439 9.52 21.89 -6.95
N VAL A 440 10.15 22.85 -6.27
CA VAL A 440 10.53 22.70 -4.85
C VAL A 440 9.31 22.52 -3.94
N ASP A 441 8.24 23.27 -4.18
CA ASP A 441 7.03 23.28 -3.33
C ASP A 441 5.97 22.23 -3.72
N ASP A 442 6.29 21.34 -4.66
CA ASP A 442 5.35 20.29 -5.06
C ASP A 442 5.33 19.15 -4.04
N LEU A 443 4.22 19.06 -3.30
CA LEU A 443 3.96 17.98 -2.34
C LEU A 443 3.98 16.58 -2.98
N ARG A 444 3.69 16.45 -4.28
CA ARG A 444 3.80 15.18 -5.00
C ARG A 444 5.24 14.85 -5.35
N LYS A 445 6.16 15.81 -5.27
CA LYS A 445 7.54 15.70 -5.78
C LYS A 445 7.56 15.26 -7.25
N SER A 446 6.60 15.74 -8.06
CA SER A 446 6.60 15.48 -9.51
C SER A 446 7.76 16.23 -10.15
N ALA A 447 8.36 15.60 -11.16
CA ALA A 447 9.48 16.14 -11.90
C ALA A 447 9.28 15.90 -13.40
N ASP A 448 10.19 16.43 -14.19
CA ASP A 448 10.28 16.23 -15.63
C ASP A 448 11.75 16.01 -16.03
N CYS A 449 11.96 15.46 -17.22
CA CYS A 449 13.28 15.25 -17.77
C CYS A 449 13.60 16.37 -18.75
N LEU A 450 14.62 17.15 -18.44
CA LEU A 450 15.09 18.25 -19.26
C LEU A 450 16.32 17.83 -20.04
N VAL A 451 16.33 18.12 -21.34
CA VAL A 451 17.41 17.81 -22.27
C VAL A 451 18.13 19.10 -22.61
N TYR A 452 19.39 19.19 -22.22
CA TYR A 452 20.31 20.25 -22.60
C TYR A 452 21.18 19.78 -23.77
N ARG A 453 21.08 20.46 -24.91
CA ARG A 453 21.83 20.12 -26.12
C ARG A 453 22.52 21.32 -26.74
N SER A 454 23.66 21.06 -27.39
CA SER A 454 24.38 22.06 -28.17
C SER A 454 23.79 22.15 -29.58
N VAL A 455 23.51 23.36 -30.04
CA VAL A 455 23.04 23.65 -31.41
C VAL A 455 23.98 24.68 -32.07
N PRO A 456 23.99 24.85 -33.41
CA PRO A 456 24.95 25.74 -34.08
C PRO A 456 24.96 27.19 -33.57
N ASN A 457 23.83 27.67 -33.02
CA ASN A 457 23.65 29.06 -32.58
C ASN A 457 23.46 29.19 -31.04
N GLY A 458 23.96 28.23 -30.26
CA GLY A 458 23.89 28.27 -28.80
C GLY A 458 23.51 26.92 -28.19
N HIS A 459 22.61 26.95 -27.21
CA HIS A 459 22.12 25.75 -26.55
C HIS A 459 20.60 25.73 -26.52
N GLU A 460 20.02 24.56 -26.29
CA GLU A 460 18.58 24.40 -26.10
C GLU A 460 18.33 23.62 -24.82
N LEU A 461 17.26 23.97 -24.12
CA LEU A 461 16.74 23.24 -22.97
C LEU A 461 15.26 22.92 -23.20
N GLU A 462 14.95 21.63 -23.30
CA GLU A 462 13.60 21.15 -23.64
C GLU A 462 13.17 20.02 -22.71
N ALA A 463 11.88 19.95 -22.40
CA ALA A 463 11.31 18.76 -21.76
C ALA A 463 11.22 17.57 -22.74
N ASP A 464 11.77 16.41 -22.35
CA ASP A 464 11.73 15.19 -23.16
C ASP A 464 10.30 14.59 -23.19
N PRO A 465 9.63 14.56 -24.36
CA PRO A 465 8.28 14.02 -24.47
C PRO A 465 8.16 12.53 -24.14
N ASN A 466 9.26 11.78 -24.15
CA ASN A 466 9.26 10.34 -23.94
C ASN A 466 9.61 9.93 -22.51
N CYS A 467 9.98 10.89 -21.66
CA CYS A 467 10.49 10.60 -20.32
C CYS A 467 9.41 10.67 -19.24
N ALA A 468 8.49 11.64 -19.37
CA ALA A 468 7.41 11.90 -18.44
C ALA A 468 6.06 12.01 -19.17
N SER A 469 4.98 11.50 -18.57
CA SER A 469 3.61 11.67 -19.10
C SER A 469 3.06 13.07 -18.89
N GLU A 470 3.36 13.64 -17.73
CA GLU A 470 2.96 14.98 -17.34
C GLU A 470 4.22 15.85 -17.34
N ARG A 471 4.14 17.01 -17.98
CA ARG A 471 5.29 17.90 -18.08
C ARG A 471 5.29 18.85 -16.91
N VAL A 472 6.48 19.19 -16.42
CA VAL A 472 6.61 20.30 -15.47
C VAL A 472 6.28 21.57 -16.25
N ILE A 473 5.12 22.13 -15.92
CA ILE A 473 4.68 23.40 -16.46
C ILE A 473 5.38 24.48 -15.65
N VAL A 474 6.13 25.33 -16.35
CA VAL A 474 6.73 26.54 -15.80
C VAL A 474 5.97 27.69 -16.44
N LEU A 475 5.27 28.47 -15.62
CA LEU A 475 4.58 29.69 -16.07
C LEU A 475 3.59 29.44 -17.23
N GLY A 476 2.79 28.38 -17.08
CA GLY A 476 1.73 28.01 -18.01
C GLY A 476 2.17 27.21 -19.25
N HIS A 477 3.48 27.01 -19.47
CA HIS A 477 3.99 26.23 -20.60
C HIS A 477 5.06 25.20 -20.18
N PRO A 478 5.24 24.10 -20.91
CA PRO A 478 6.40 23.22 -20.72
C PRO A 478 7.71 23.94 -21.06
N ILE A 479 8.81 23.53 -20.41
CA ILE A 479 10.14 24.06 -20.69
C ILE A 479 10.54 23.75 -22.14
N ASP A 480 10.77 24.81 -22.92
CA ASP A 480 11.16 24.77 -24.33
C ASP A 480 11.88 26.07 -24.73
N PHE A 481 13.18 26.11 -24.46
CA PHE A 481 14.00 27.32 -24.43
C PHE A 481 15.17 27.26 -25.41
N ASN A 482 15.37 28.37 -26.14
CA ASN A 482 16.61 28.67 -26.86
C ASN A 482 17.53 29.50 -25.94
N ILE A 483 18.70 28.97 -25.63
CA ILE A 483 19.71 29.59 -24.75
C ILE A 483 20.76 30.29 -25.61
N LYS A 484 20.81 31.62 -25.51
CA LYS A 484 21.58 32.47 -26.45
C LYS A 484 23.07 32.61 -26.10
N SER A 485 23.41 32.76 -24.82
CA SER A 485 24.81 32.88 -24.38
C SER A 485 24.96 32.70 -22.87
N HIS A 486 26.12 32.15 -22.46
CA HIS A 486 26.56 32.11 -21.06
C HIS A 486 26.93 33.53 -20.62
N ILE A 487 26.16 34.11 -19.70
CA ILE A 487 26.33 35.51 -19.27
C ILE A 487 27.51 35.60 -18.30
N LYS A 488 27.51 34.78 -17.24
CA LYS A 488 28.52 34.74 -16.17
C LYS A 488 28.52 33.37 -15.48
N THR A 489 29.68 32.97 -14.96
CA THR A 489 29.80 31.90 -13.96
C THR A 489 29.16 32.34 -12.65
N CYS A 490 28.52 31.42 -11.93
CA CYS A 490 27.89 31.72 -10.64
C CYS A 490 28.91 32.43 -9.72
N SER A 491 28.63 33.67 -9.35
CA SER A 491 29.46 34.42 -8.40
C SER A 491 29.12 33.90 -7.00
N ALA A 492 30.13 33.66 -6.16
CA ALA A 492 29.88 33.24 -4.79
C ALA A 492 29.03 34.30 -4.05
N SER A 493 27.87 33.88 -3.54
CA SER A 493 26.95 34.62 -2.66
C SER A 493 26.10 35.75 -3.27
N SER A 494 24.84 35.44 -3.57
CA SER A 494 23.72 36.27 -3.05
C SER A 494 22.46 35.41 -2.94
N THR A 495 22.07 35.07 -1.72
CA THR A 495 20.77 34.45 -1.42
C THR A 495 19.67 35.43 -1.80
N ARG A 496 18.89 35.14 -2.85
CA ARG A 496 17.65 35.86 -3.16
C ARG A 496 16.48 35.08 -2.58
N THR A 497 15.80 35.67 -1.60
CA THR A 497 14.50 35.22 -1.10
C THR A 497 13.43 35.73 -2.05
N ALA A 498 12.53 34.86 -2.53
CA ALA A 498 11.43 35.26 -3.41
C ALA A 498 10.39 36.12 -2.65
N PRO A 499 9.70 37.07 -3.32
CA PRO A 499 8.61 37.83 -2.71
C PRO A 499 7.36 36.96 -2.55
N VAL A 500 6.80 36.97 -1.35
CA VAL A 500 5.46 36.43 -1.08
C VAL A 500 4.43 37.36 -1.72
N SER A 501 3.61 36.85 -2.65
CA SER A 501 2.45 37.58 -3.17
C SER A 501 1.31 37.59 -2.13
N PRO A 502 0.52 38.68 -2.04
CA PRO A 502 -0.47 38.85 -1.00
C PRO A 502 -1.72 38.01 -1.28
N ALA A 503 -2.06 37.14 -0.33
CA ALA A 503 -3.37 36.50 -0.29
C ALA A 503 -4.44 37.57 -0.02
N GLN A 504 -5.46 37.63 -0.87
CA GLN A 504 -6.66 38.43 -0.65
C GLN A 504 -7.40 37.89 0.57
N SER A 505 -7.30 38.58 1.70
CA SER A 505 -8.20 38.41 2.85
C SER A 505 -9.38 39.37 2.70
N GLN A 506 -10.57 38.83 2.45
CA GLN A 506 -11.80 39.50 2.82
C GLN A 506 -12.14 39.12 4.27
N GLU A 507 -12.01 40.11 5.16
CA GLU A 507 -12.53 40.07 6.52
C GLU A 507 -14.06 40.10 6.51
N SER A 508 -14.67 39.32 7.42
CA SER A 508 -15.86 39.77 8.14
C SER A 508 -15.72 39.39 9.62
N LYS A 509 -15.41 40.43 10.42
CA LYS A 509 -16.02 40.85 11.71
C LYS A 509 -16.69 39.80 12.59
N GLU A 510 -16.69 39.84 13.92
CA GLU A 510 -16.07 40.62 15.00
C GLU A 510 -16.68 40.06 16.32
N THR A 511 -16.18 40.53 17.48
CA THR A 511 -16.63 40.32 18.88
C THR A 511 -15.94 39.16 19.63
N GLY A 512 -15.28 39.36 20.78
CA GLY A 512 -14.94 40.55 21.55
C GLY A 512 -14.28 40.18 22.90
N ILE A 513 -13.36 41.05 23.35
CA ILE A 513 -13.25 41.60 24.73
C ILE A 513 -12.40 40.88 25.81
N TYR A 514 -11.21 41.50 26.06
CA TYR A 514 -10.49 41.86 27.31
C TYR A 514 -9.87 40.76 28.23
N ASP A 515 -8.52 40.68 28.31
CA ASP A 515 -7.55 41.28 29.29
C ASP A 515 -7.35 40.36 30.53
N THR A 516 -6.20 40.22 31.22
CA THR A 516 -4.81 40.72 31.18
C THR A 516 -3.98 39.93 32.22
N ASN A 517 -2.64 40.08 32.16
CA ASN A 517 -1.62 39.87 33.21
C ASN A 517 -1.04 38.44 33.37
N ALA A 518 0.21 38.12 33.01
CA ALA A 518 1.54 38.71 33.32
C ALA A 518 2.06 38.45 34.74
N LYS A 519 3.11 37.62 34.87
CA LYS A 519 4.42 37.88 35.54
C LYS A 519 5.17 36.56 35.79
N ASN A 520 6.39 36.44 35.23
CA ASN A 520 7.72 36.47 35.90
C ASN A 520 8.01 35.23 36.76
N SER A 521 9.18 34.61 36.82
CA SER A 521 10.57 34.91 36.42
C SER A 521 11.37 33.65 36.79
N GLY A 522 12.39 33.21 36.05
CA GLY A 522 13.78 33.53 36.42
C GLY A 522 14.63 32.26 36.60
N HIS A 523 15.69 32.20 35.80
CA HIS A 523 16.91 31.34 35.79
C HIS A 523 17.71 31.36 37.13
N PRO A 524 18.94 30.78 37.30
CA PRO A 524 19.83 29.99 36.40
C PRO A 524 20.64 28.83 37.08
N SER A 525 21.53 28.26 36.27
CA SER A 525 22.69 27.34 36.44
C SER A 525 23.80 27.63 37.47
N SER A 526 24.54 26.59 37.89
CA SER A 526 26.03 26.37 37.80
C SER A 526 26.54 25.34 38.86
N GLU A 527 27.33 24.31 38.45
CA GLU A 527 28.75 24.00 38.84
C GLU A 527 28.90 23.29 40.23
N LEU A 528 29.82 22.37 40.55
CA LEU A 528 31.05 21.78 39.99
C LEU A 528 31.42 20.49 40.80
N GLU A 529 32.46 19.75 40.34
CA GLU A 529 33.39 18.84 41.08
C GLU A 529 33.37 17.30 40.84
N ASN A 530 34.45 16.86 40.17
CA ASN A 530 35.16 15.56 40.19
C ASN A 530 36.42 15.75 41.09
N PRO A 531 37.22 14.75 41.58
CA PRO A 531 37.85 13.64 40.80
C PRO A 531 38.12 12.32 41.59
N SER A 532 38.53 11.17 41.01
CA SER A 532 39.93 10.72 40.77
C SER A 532 39.97 9.16 40.83
N THR A 533 40.43 8.46 39.78
CA THR A 533 41.66 7.59 39.65
C THR A 533 41.91 6.57 40.79
N GLY A 534 42.26 5.29 40.62
CA GLY A 534 42.81 4.53 39.49
C GLY A 534 43.27 3.09 39.88
N ILE A 535 43.29 2.18 38.87
CA ILE A 535 44.37 1.23 38.45
C ILE A 535 44.98 0.29 39.54
N ILE A 536 45.08 -1.06 39.41
CA ILE A 536 46.13 -1.85 38.69
C ILE A 536 45.91 -3.38 38.89
N ASN A 537 45.89 -4.14 37.76
CA ASN A 537 46.46 -5.48 37.42
C ASN A 537 46.24 -6.74 38.30
N ALA A 538 46.32 -7.98 37.80
CA ALA A 538 46.42 -8.61 36.47
C ALA A 538 46.28 -10.15 36.64
N ASP A 539 46.38 -10.85 35.50
CA ASP A 539 46.71 -12.28 35.30
C ASP A 539 45.55 -13.29 35.43
N SER A 540 45.32 -14.25 34.53
CA SER A 540 46.07 -14.76 33.37
C SER A 540 45.17 -15.67 32.52
N GLU A 541 45.45 -15.73 31.21
CA GLU A 541 45.46 -16.89 30.28
C GLU A 541 44.48 -18.08 30.52
N ASN A 542 43.78 -18.65 29.54
CA ASN A 542 44.35 -19.27 28.33
C ASN A 542 43.27 -19.73 27.32
N LYS A 543 43.73 -19.91 26.07
CA LYS A 543 43.14 -20.39 24.80
C LYS A 543 42.24 -21.65 24.88
N SER A 544 41.12 -21.75 24.15
CA SER A 544 40.89 -22.11 22.73
C SER A 544 40.72 -23.61 22.39
N SER A 545 39.71 -23.87 21.52
CA SER A 545 39.60 -24.92 20.49
C SER A 545 39.09 -26.34 20.83
N CYS A 546 37.85 -26.61 20.38
CA CYS A 546 37.43 -27.66 19.43
C CYS A 546 37.90 -29.13 19.62
N MET A 547 36.96 -30.09 19.84
CA MET A 547 36.97 -31.43 19.21
C MET A 547 35.66 -32.26 19.40
N LYS A 548 35.09 -32.69 18.25
CA LYS A 548 34.56 -34.03 17.85
C LYS A 548 33.47 -34.74 18.70
N SER A 549 32.28 -35.03 18.15
CA SER A 549 31.90 -36.10 17.18
C SER A 549 31.63 -37.47 17.82
N ILE A 550 30.37 -37.91 17.82
CA ILE A 550 29.94 -39.33 17.91
C ILE A 550 28.83 -39.55 16.86
N SER A 551 29.04 -40.55 16.00
CA SER A 551 28.11 -41.07 14.98
C SER A 551 27.28 -42.22 15.52
N PHE A 552 26.11 -42.49 14.91
CA PHE A 552 25.44 -43.78 14.57
C PHE A 552 23.91 -43.51 14.45
N ALA A 553 23.35 -43.32 13.24
CA ALA A 553 22.84 -44.37 12.35
C ALA A 553 21.82 -45.32 13.02
N ILE A 554 20.53 -45.12 12.72
CA ILE A 554 19.41 -46.09 12.58
C ILE A 554 18.11 -45.27 12.65
N LEU A 555 17.53 -44.92 11.49
CA LEU A 555 16.08 -44.68 11.29
C LEU A 555 15.76 -44.39 9.81
N VAL A 556 16.45 -45.10 8.91
CA VAL A 556 16.03 -45.28 7.51
C VAL A 556 15.85 -46.79 7.33
N GLY A 557 14.67 -47.28 7.70
CA GLY A 557 14.40 -48.72 7.76
C GLY A 557 12.93 -49.09 8.02
N LEU A 558 11.98 -48.24 7.61
CA LEU A 558 10.55 -48.50 7.80
C LEU A 558 9.67 -48.16 6.57
N ALA A 559 10.24 -48.11 5.36
CA ALA A 559 9.48 -47.85 4.13
C ALA A 559 9.76 -48.83 2.97
N LEU A 560 10.39 -49.99 3.23
CA LEU A 560 10.66 -50.99 2.18
C LEU A 560 10.26 -52.44 2.54
N ASN A 561 9.53 -52.66 3.64
CA ASN A 561 9.07 -54.00 4.04
C ASN A 561 7.61 -54.33 3.69
N HIS A 562 6.94 -53.52 2.86
CA HIS A 562 5.57 -53.81 2.40
C HIS A 562 5.43 -54.21 0.93
N LEU A 563 6.53 -54.35 0.19
CA LEU A 563 6.50 -54.70 -1.25
C LEU A 563 7.13 -56.05 -1.63
N CYS A 564 7.55 -56.89 -0.68
CA CYS A 564 8.21 -58.17 -0.98
C CYS A 564 7.59 -59.42 -0.32
N SER A 565 6.31 -59.36 0.08
CA SER A 565 5.59 -60.50 0.70
C SER A 565 4.37 -60.99 -0.10
N LEU A 566 4.25 -60.66 -1.39
CA LEU A 566 3.09 -61.04 -2.21
C LEU A 566 3.43 -61.69 -3.56
N ILE A 567 4.64 -62.22 -3.72
CA ILE A 567 5.01 -63.08 -4.88
C ILE A 567 5.56 -64.44 -4.40
N LEU A 568 5.03 -64.97 -3.29
CA LEU A 568 5.21 -66.39 -2.92
C LEU A 568 4.11 -66.83 -1.93
N ARG A 569 2.85 -66.70 -2.35
CA ARG A 569 1.74 -67.66 -2.13
C ARG A 569 0.47 -67.20 -2.82
#